data_AF-A0A2P2NFD8-F1
#
_entry.id   AF-A0A2P2NFD8-F1
#
_cell.length_a   1.000
_cell.length_b   1.000
_cell.length_c   1.000
_cell.angle_alpha   90.00
_cell.angle_beta   90.00
_cell.angle_gamma   90.00
#
_symmetry.space_group_name_H-M   'P 1'
#
loop_
_entity.id
_entity.type
_entity.pdbx_description
1 polymer ?
#
loop_
_entity_poly.entity_id
_entity_poly.type
_entity_poly.pdbx_seq_one_letter_code
_entity_poly.pdbx_strand_id
1 'polypeptide(L)' 'MEELAELWLDGNFLTGPLQDMSNLVNLKILHLENNKLTGSLPKYLGSLPNLQEL' A
#
# COMPACT_ATOMS: atom_id res chain seq x y z
N MET A 1 2.30 20.58 5.77
CA MET A 1 1.98 19.74 4.61
C MET A 1 1.21 18.57 5.15
N GLU A 2 0.09 18.21 4.53
CA GLU A 2 -0.67 17.03 4.92
C GLU A 2 0.08 15.79 4.43
N GLU A 3 0.40 14.88 5.34
CA GLU A 3 1.07 13.61 5.02
C GLU A 3 0.01 12.53 4.85
N LEU A 4 0.17 11.66 3.85
CA LEU A 4 -0.81 10.62 3.54
C LEU A 4 -0.85 9.56 4.65
N ALA A 5 -2.00 9.46 5.33
CA ALA A 5 -2.20 8.49 6.41
C ALA A 5 -2.97 7.24 5.96
N GLU A 6 -3.83 7.36 4.95
CA GLU A 6 -4.70 6.28 4.50
C GLU A 6 -4.71 6.24 2.97
N LEU A 7 -4.58 5.06 2.40
CA LEU A 7 -4.62 4.83 0.96
C LEU A 7 -5.59 3.69 0.65
N TRP A 8 -6.73 4.05 0.08
CA TRP A 8 -7.81 3.14 -0.31
C TRP A 8 -7.79 2.99 -1.84
N LEU A 9 -7.34 1.83 -2.31
CA LEU A 9 -7.25 1.49 -3.73
C LEU A 9 -8.05 0.23 -4.07
N ASP A 10 -8.85 -0.26 -3.13
CA ASP A 10 -9.68 -1.44 -3.29
C ASP A 10 -10.71 -1.27 -4.41
N GLY A 11 -11.11 -2.41 -5.01
CA GLY A 11 -12.16 -2.43 -6.04
C GLY A 11 -11.78 -1.83 -7.39
N ASN A 12 -10.49 -1.70 -7.69
CA ASN A 12 -9.99 -1.21 -8.97
C ASN A 12 -9.52 -2.34 -9.90
N PHE A 13 -9.10 -1.96 -11.11
CA PHE A 13 -8.48 -2.88 -12.09
C PHE A 13 -6.96 -2.76 -12.12
N LEU A 14 -6.31 -2.43 -10.99
CA LEU A 14 -4.86 -2.32 -10.93
C LEU A 14 -4.22 -3.67 -11.22
N THR A 15 -3.20 -3.68 -12.07
CA THR A 15 -2.48 -4.87 -12.53
C THR A 15 -0.99 -4.73 -12.34
N GLY A 16 -0.27 -5.86 -12.34
CA GLY A 16 1.18 -5.86 -12.18
C GLY A 16 1.60 -5.84 -10.71
N PRO A 17 2.92 -5.77 -10.43
CA PRO A 17 3.44 -5.75 -9.08
C PRO A 17 3.16 -4.43 -8.38
N LEU A 18 2.98 -4.52 -7.06
CA LEU A 18 2.89 -3.35 -6.18
C LEU A 18 4.19 -2.54 -6.29
N GLN A 19 4.06 -1.26 -6.64
CA GLN A 19 5.20 -0.35 -6.76
C GLN A 19 5.78 0.01 -5.40
N ASP A 20 6.98 0.59 -5.38
CA ASP A 20 7.62 1.05 -4.13
C ASP A 20 6.85 2.25 -3.55
N MET A 21 6.41 2.10 -2.31
CA MET A 21 5.71 3.12 -1.51
C MET A 21 6.40 3.31 -0.15
N SER A 22 7.68 2.96 -0.05
CA SER A 22 8.48 3.05 1.18
C SER A 22 8.62 4.47 1.74
N ASN A 23 8.39 5.50 0.90
CA ASN A 23 8.39 6.91 1.31
C ASN A 23 7.11 7.35 2.04
N LEU A 24 6.05 6.53 2.03
CA LEU A 24 4.81 6.81 2.76
C LEU A 24 4.96 6.48 4.26
N VAL A 25 5.93 7.11 4.91
CA VAL A 25 6.34 6.80 6.29
C VAL A 25 5.22 7.03 7.32
N ASN A 26 4.21 7.83 6.98
CA ASN A 26 3.05 8.10 7.84
C ASN A 26 1.81 7.26 7.49
N LEU A 27 1.91 6.36 6.50
CA LEU A 27 0.80 5.51 6.10
C LEU A 27 0.45 4.55 7.24
N LYS A 28 -0.85 4.51 7.56
CA LYS A 28 -1.45 3.67 8.60
C LYS A 28 -2.34 2.58 8.00
N ILE A 29 -3.07 2.91 6.94
CA ILE A 29 -4.02 2.02 6.28
C ILE A 29 -3.68 1.94 4.80
N LEU A 30 -3.57 0.72 4.28
CA LEU A 30 -3.41 0.43 2.86
C LEU A 30 -4.39 -0.66 2.43
N HIS A 31 -5.44 -0.30 1.70
CA HIS A 31 -6.40 -1.26 1.15
C HIS A 31 -6.15 -1.45 -0.35
N LEU A 32 -6.01 -2.72 -0.75
CA LEU A 32 -5.60 -3.13 -2.11
C LEU A 32 -6.42 -4.30 -2.64
N GLU A 33 -7.34 -4.82 -1.84
CA GLU A 33 -8.19 -5.95 -2.17
C GLU A 33 -9.07 -5.66 -3.40
N ASN A 34 -9.61 -6.72 -4.00
CA ASN A 34 -10.43 -6.62 -5.20
C ASN A 34 -9.72 -5.94 -6.40
N ASN A 35 -8.40 -6.04 -6.48
CA ASN A 35 -7.59 -5.68 -7.65
C ASN A 35 -7.07 -6.92 -8.41
N LYS A 36 -6.34 -6.68 -9.51
CA LYS A 36 -5.65 -7.72 -10.31
C LYS A 36 -4.13 -7.63 -10.19
N LEU A 37 -3.64 -7.20 -9.02
CA LEU A 37 -2.22 -7.10 -8.73
C LEU A 37 -1.56 -8.48 -8.83
N THR A 38 -0.33 -8.52 -9.33
CA THR A 38 0.46 -9.74 -9.52
C THR A 38 1.80 -9.62 -8.80
N GLY A 39 2.59 -10.70 -8.76
CA GLY A 39 3.87 -10.72 -8.05
C GLY A 39 3.74 -10.92 -6.54
N SER A 40 4.86 -10.82 -5.84
CA SER A 40 4.93 -11.02 -4.39
C SER A 40 4.64 -9.73 -3.62
N LEU A 41 4.07 -9.86 -2.41
CA LEU A 41 3.96 -8.74 -1.48
C LEU A 41 5.36 -8.14 -1.20
N PRO A 42 5.58 -6.84 -1.44
CA PRO A 42 6.89 -6.25 -1.23
C PRO A 42 7.31 -6.24 0.24
N LYS A 43 8.58 -6.56 0.50
CA LYS A 43 9.14 -6.56 1.87
C LYS A 43 9.10 -5.19 2.55
N TYR A 44 9.10 -4.10 1.77
CA TYR A 44 9.08 -2.74 2.33
C TYR A 44 7.81 -2.47 3.16
N LEU A 45 6.69 -3.15 2.87
CA LEU A 45 5.44 -2.97 3.62
C LEU A 45 5.62 -3.35 5.09
N GLY A 46 6.40 -4.40 5.37
CA GLY A 46 6.76 -4.79 6.73
C GLY A 46 7.76 -3.85 7.42
N SER A 47 8.32 -2.87 6.69
CA SER A 47 9.23 -1.86 7.23
C SER A 47 8.60 -0.47 7.39
N LEU A 48 7.33 -0.31 6.98
CA LEU A 48 6.62 0.95 7.17
C LEU A 48 6.35 1.18 8.67
N PRO A 49 6.85 2.28 9.26
CA PRO A 49 6.88 2.42 10.72
C PRO A 49 5.51 2.65 11.36
N ASN A 50 4.53 3.13 10.58
CA ASN A 50 3.20 3.48 11.06
C ASN A 50 2.09 2.60 10.50
N LEU A 51 2.41 1.62 9.65
CA LEU A 51 1.41 0.77 9.01
C LEU A 51 0.75 -0.14 10.05
N GLN A 52 -0.57 -0.09 10.12
CA GLN A 52 -1.40 -0.81 11.09
C GLN A 52 -2.36 -1.78 10.40
N GLU A 53 -2.76 -1.46 9.16
CA GLU A 53 -3.74 -2.22 8.39
C GLU A 53 -3.32 -2.34 6.93
N LEU A 54 -3.41 -3.58 6.39
CA LEU A 54 -3.03 -3.98 5.03
C LEU A 54 -4.01 -5.02 4.48
#